data_AF-A0A2N2YSM9-F1
#
_entry.id   AF-A0A2N2YSM9-F1
#
_cell.length_a   1.000
_cell.length_b   1.000
_cell.length_c   1.000
_cell.angle_alpha   90.00
_cell.angle_beta   90.00
_cell.angle_gamma   90.00
#
_symmetry.space_group_name_H-M   'P 1'
#
loop_
_entity.id
_entity.type
_entity.pdbx_description
1 polymer ?
#
loop_
_entity_poly.entity_id
_entity_poly.type
_entity_poly.pdbx_seq_one_letter_code
_entity_poly.pdbx_strand_id
1 'polypeptide(L)'
;MKIIIKGLKENDFIIDKNDSLARKLAMLIEGHTTIGVKSALRKYGYTEQRYYQLLKAYQEGGALALIDKKSGSEKQPVRTKEVVNQIIRLRFLDPFASTEVISQKLNQIGHKVSIRSVERTITEYGLQKKHMF
;
A
#
# COMPACT_ATOMS: atom_id res chain seq x y z
N MET A 1 -8.05 6.34 -21.75
CA MET A 1 -8.58 5.15 -22.47
C MET A 1 -9.86 4.72 -21.77
N LYS A 2 -10.91 4.38 -22.52
CA LYS A 2 -12.23 4.00 -21.99
C LYS A 2 -12.48 2.52 -22.27
N ILE A 3 -13.18 1.82 -21.37
CA ILE A 3 -13.66 0.45 -21.58
C ILE A 3 -15.14 0.53 -21.94
N ILE A 4 -15.56 -0.19 -22.97
CA ILE A 4 -16.94 -0.15 -23.46
C ILE A 4 -17.58 -1.51 -23.21
N ILE A 5 -18.67 -1.54 -22.45
CA ILE A 5 -19.60 -2.68 -22.37
C ILE A 5 -20.65 -2.49 -23.45
N LYS A 6 -20.78 -3.47 -24.34
CA LYS A 6 -21.75 -3.38 -25.42
C LYS A 6 -23.17 -3.58 -24.88
N GLY A 7 -24.02 -2.61 -25.11
CA GLY A 7 -25.43 -2.67 -24.72
C GLY A 7 -26.32 -3.22 -25.82
N LEU A 8 -27.59 -3.47 -25.48
CA LEU A 8 -28.62 -3.73 -26.48
C LEU A 8 -28.99 -2.42 -27.18
N LYS A 9 -29.19 -2.48 -28.50
CA LYS A 9 -29.65 -1.35 -29.33
C LYS A 9 -28.80 -0.08 -29.14
N GLU A 10 -27.49 -0.22 -29.25
CA GLU A 10 -26.52 0.90 -29.20
C GLU A 10 -26.42 1.64 -27.85
N ASN A 11 -27.00 1.09 -26.77
CA ASN A 11 -26.88 1.65 -25.41
C ASN A 11 -25.59 1.19 -24.73
N ASP A 12 -24.45 1.52 -25.31
CA ASP A 12 -23.14 1.16 -24.79
C ASP A 12 -22.83 1.86 -23.47
N PHE A 13 -22.34 1.10 -22.50
CA PHE A 13 -21.95 1.62 -21.20
C PHE A 13 -20.44 1.81 -21.13
N ILE A 14 -20.01 3.02 -20.75
CA ILE A 14 -18.60 3.42 -20.77
C ILE A 14 -18.06 3.43 -19.34
N ILE A 15 -16.97 2.69 -19.11
CA ILE A 15 -16.23 2.65 -17.86
C ILE A 15 -14.89 3.37 -18.00
N ASP A 16 -14.57 4.22 -17.03
CA ASP A 16 -13.23 4.79 -16.89
C ASP A 16 -12.22 3.69 -16.50
N LYS A 17 -11.11 3.60 -17.23
CA LYS A 17 -10.03 2.64 -16.94
C LYS A 17 -9.40 2.85 -15.56
N ASN A 18 -9.46 4.07 -15.02
CA ASN A 18 -8.95 4.41 -13.69
C ASN A 18 -9.90 4.00 -12.56
N ASP A 19 -11.16 3.73 -12.87
CA ASP A 19 -12.09 3.14 -11.91
C ASP A 19 -11.83 1.63 -11.81
N SER A 20 -10.95 1.27 -10.88
CA SER A 20 -10.53 -0.11 -10.71
C SER A 20 -11.67 -1.01 -10.23
N LEU A 21 -12.62 -0.48 -9.47
CA LEU A 21 -13.77 -1.22 -8.97
C LEU A 21 -14.72 -1.55 -10.12
N ALA A 22 -15.16 -0.53 -10.86
CA ALA A 22 -16.05 -0.71 -12.00
C ALA A 22 -15.43 -1.64 -13.05
N ARG A 23 -14.13 -1.51 -13.32
CA ARG A 23 -13.41 -2.38 -14.26
C ARG A 23 -13.42 -3.85 -13.83
N LYS A 24 -13.14 -4.16 -12.56
CA LYS A 24 -13.16 -5.55 -12.04
C LYS A 24 -14.57 -6.13 -12.09
N LEU A 25 -15.56 -5.33 -11.68
CA LEU A 25 -16.95 -5.75 -11.62
C LEU A 25 -17.50 -6.05 -13.01
N ALA A 26 -17.24 -5.16 -13.97
CA ALA A 26 -17.61 -5.36 -15.38
C ALA A 26 -16.91 -6.58 -16.01
N MET A 27 -15.64 -6.81 -15.69
CA MET A 27 -14.92 -8.00 -16.14
C MET A 27 -15.58 -9.29 -15.64
N LEU A 28 -15.94 -9.35 -14.36
CA LEU A 28 -16.58 -10.53 -13.77
C LEU A 28 -17.96 -10.76 -14.39
N ILE A 29 -18.77 -9.70 -14.56
CA ILE A 29 -20.09 -9.80 -15.20
C ILE A 29 -19.93 -10.30 -16.63
N GLU A 30 -19.25 -9.55 -17.50
CA GLU A 30 -19.12 -9.93 -18.92
C GLU A 30 -18.42 -11.28 -19.12
N GLY A 31 -17.45 -11.61 -18.26
CA GLY A 31 -16.73 -12.88 -18.28
C GLY A 31 -17.61 -14.08 -17.89
N HIS A 32 -18.55 -13.90 -16.96
CA HIS A 32 -19.42 -14.97 -16.50
C HIS A 32 -20.74 -15.06 -17.29
N THR A 33 -21.22 -13.96 -17.88
CA THR A 33 -22.54 -13.92 -18.51
C THR A 33 -22.54 -13.80 -20.04
N THR A 34 -21.59 -13.08 -20.63
CA THR A 34 -21.77 -12.56 -22.01
C THR A 34 -20.73 -13.06 -22.98
N ILE A 35 -19.44 -12.79 -22.74
CA ILE A 35 -18.36 -13.03 -23.71
C ILE A 35 -17.43 -14.17 -23.31
N GLY A 36 -17.63 -14.73 -22.12
CA GLY A 36 -16.81 -15.79 -21.55
C GLY A 36 -15.49 -15.28 -20.96
N VAL A 37 -14.93 -16.08 -20.04
CA VAL A 37 -13.74 -15.72 -19.24
C VAL A 37 -12.56 -15.33 -20.13
N LYS A 38 -12.18 -16.16 -21.11
CA LYS A 38 -11.01 -15.92 -21.97
C LYS A 38 -11.09 -14.59 -22.73
N SER A 39 -12.26 -14.23 -23.23
CA SER A 39 -12.47 -12.96 -23.94
C SER A 39 -12.44 -11.77 -23.00
N ALA A 40 -13.05 -11.90 -21.81
CA ALA A 40 -13.00 -10.88 -20.78
C ALA A 40 -11.56 -10.62 -20.29
N LEU A 41 -10.75 -11.65 -20.06
CA LEU A 41 -9.35 -11.50 -19.66
C LEU A 41 -8.55 -10.63 -20.65
N ARG A 42 -8.72 -10.87 -21.96
CA ARG A 42 -8.09 -10.06 -23.01
C ARG A 42 -8.62 -8.63 -23.04
N LYS A 43 -9.94 -8.46 -22.99
CA LYS A 43 -10.61 -7.14 -23.03
C LYS A 43 -10.19 -6.26 -21.85
N TYR A 44 -10.12 -6.84 -20.66
CA TYR A 44 -9.87 -6.13 -19.42
C TYR A 44 -8.41 -6.16 -18.98
N GLY A 45 -7.54 -6.93 -19.63
CA GLY A 45 -6.10 -6.99 -19.33
C GLY A 45 -5.79 -7.61 -17.97
N TYR A 46 -6.41 -8.75 -17.66
CA TYR A 46 -6.14 -9.51 -16.43
C TYR A 46 -5.65 -10.93 -16.75
N THR A 47 -4.95 -11.54 -15.80
CA THR A 47 -4.59 -12.95 -15.86
C THR A 47 -5.74 -13.82 -15.37
N GLU A 48 -5.77 -15.06 -15.82
CA GLU A 48 -6.79 -16.04 -15.41
C GLU A 48 -6.78 -16.29 -13.89
N GLN A 49 -5.59 -16.43 -13.30
CA GLN A 49 -5.44 -16.56 -11.85
C GLN A 49 -6.07 -15.38 -11.11
N ARG A 50 -5.81 -14.14 -11.56
CA ARG A 50 -6.37 -12.95 -10.91
C ARG A 50 -7.89 -12.89 -11.05
N TYR A 51 -8.44 -13.35 -12.17
CA TYR A 51 -9.88 -13.42 -12.37
C TYR A 51 -10.56 -14.31 -11.32
N TYR A 52 -10.09 -15.55 -11.12
CA TYR A 52 -10.70 -16.45 -10.14
C TYR A 52 -10.49 -15.98 -8.69
N GLN A 53 -9.37 -15.32 -8.39
CA GLN A 53 -9.18 -14.65 -7.09
C GLN A 53 -10.24 -13.57 -6.85
N LEU A 54 -10.49 -12.72 -7.86
CA LEU A 54 -11.49 -11.66 -7.76
C LEU A 54 -12.91 -12.21 -7.72
N LEU A 55 -13.20 -13.28 -8.47
CA LEU A 55 -14.50 -13.96 -8.42
C LEU A 55 -14.78 -14.52 -7.02
N LYS A 56 -13.80 -15.20 -6.43
CA LYS A 56 -13.92 -15.72 -5.06
C LYS A 56 -14.12 -14.58 -4.05
N ALA A 57 -13.31 -13.52 -4.14
CA ALA A 57 -13.46 -12.35 -3.28
C ALA A 57 -14.86 -11.71 -3.40
N TYR A 58 -15.38 -11.60 -4.62
CA TYR A 58 -16.74 -11.08 -4.85
C TYR A 58 -17.83 -11.99 -4.27
N GLN A 59 -17.68 -13.32 -4.37
CA GLN A 59 -18.62 -14.26 -3.77
C GLN A 59 -18.64 -14.17 -2.23
N GLU A 60 -17.51 -13.87 -1.61
CA GLU A 60 -17.38 -13.77 -0.15
C GLU A 60 -17.79 -12.40 0.40
N GLY A 61 -17.50 -11.30 -0.31
CA GLY A 61 -17.66 -9.93 0.22
C GLY A 61 -18.23 -8.91 -0.77
N GLY A 62 -18.82 -9.38 -1.88
CA GLY A 62 -19.47 -8.55 -2.89
C GLY A 62 -18.51 -7.54 -3.54
N ALA A 63 -19.07 -6.42 -4.01
CA ALA A 63 -18.30 -5.36 -4.66
C ALA A 63 -17.24 -4.74 -3.74
N LEU A 64 -17.49 -4.68 -2.42
CA LEU A 64 -16.55 -4.13 -1.44
C LEU A 64 -15.24 -4.91 -1.40
N ALA A 65 -15.29 -6.24 -1.59
CA ALA A 65 -14.10 -7.09 -1.64
C ALA A 65 -13.23 -6.85 -2.89
N LEU A 66 -13.74 -6.14 -3.91
CA LEU A 66 -12.99 -5.80 -5.11
C LEU A 66 -12.24 -4.47 -4.99
N ILE A 67 -12.52 -3.66 -3.97
CA ILE A 67 -11.86 -2.37 -3.73
C ILE A 67 -10.37 -2.60 -3.48
N ASP A 68 -9.51 -1.83 -4.15
CA ASP A 68 -8.08 -1.92 -3.91
C ASP A 68 -7.75 -1.45 -2.50
N LYS A 69 -7.11 -2.33 -1.73
CA LYS A 69 -6.53 -1.95 -0.44
C LYS A 69 -5.29 -1.11 -0.69
N LYS A 70 -5.04 -0.11 0.18
CA LYS A 70 -3.79 0.67 0.15
C LYS A 70 -2.61 -0.30 0.21
N SER A 71 -1.72 -0.20 -0.77
CA SER A 71 -0.48 -0.98 -0.80
C SER A 71 0.42 -0.54 0.35
N GLY A 72 0.64 -1.41 1.33
CA GLY A 72 1.50 -1.14 2.47
C GLY A 72 1.47 -2.29 3.47
N SER A 73 2.52 -2.38 4.29
CA SER A 73 2.52 -3.31 5.43
C SER A 73 1.42 -2.92 6.41
N GLU A 74 0.56 -3.87 6.78
CA GLU A 74 -0.40 -3.69 7.89
C GLU A 74 0.30 -3.60 9.25
N LYS A 75 1.59 -3.96 9.33
CA LYS A 75 2.37 -3.89 10.57
C LYS A 75 2.52 -2.44 11.02
N GLN A 76 2.40 -2.23 12.33
CA GLN A 76 2.72 -0.97 12.96
C GLN A 76 4.14 -0.52 12.59
N PRO A 77 4.35 0.75 12.25
CA PRO A 77 5.66 1.25 11.92
C PRO A 77 6.57 1.18 13.15
N VAL A 78 7.78 0.64 12.99
CA VAL A 78 8.80 0.60 14.06
C VAL A 78 9.14 2.01 14.56
N ARG A 79 9.15 3.00 13.65
CA ARG A 79 9.36 4.42 13.97
C ARG A 79 8.03 5.09 14.31
N THR A 80 7.48 4.75 15.46
CA THR A 80 6.32 5.48 16.01
C THR A 80 6.73 6.92 16.35
N LYS A 81 5.75 7.82 16.51
CA LYS A 81 6.02 9.20 16.94
C LYS A 81 6.81 9.26 18.24
N GLU A 82 6.48 8.36 19.18
CA GLU A 82 7.19 8.24 20.45
C GLU A 82 8.66 7.87 20.25
N VAL A 83 8.94 6.82 19.48
CA VAL A 83 10.32 6.39 19.17
C VAL A 83 11.11 7.52 18.50
N VAL A 84 10.50 8.22 17.54
CA VAL A 84 11.13 9.37 16.87
C VAL A 84 11.47 10.46 17.88
N ASN A 85 10.52 10.83 18.75
CA ASN A 85 10.75 11.85 19.78
C ASN A 85 11.87 11.45 20.74
N GLN A 86 11.98 10.18 21.13
CA GLN A 86 13.06 9.70 21.99
C GLN A 86 14.42 9.75 21.28
N ILE A 87 14.49 9.40 19.99
CA ILE A 87 15.71 9.53 19.18
C ILE A 87 16.15 11.00 19.13
N ILE A 88 15.22 11.91 18.84
CA ILE A 88 15.48 13.35 18.78
C ILE A 88 15.98 13.85 20.15
N ARG A 89 15.28 13.51 21.23
CA ARG A 89 15.65 13.89 22.60
C ARG A 89 17.06 13.42 22.97
N LEU A 90 17.38 12.15 22.73
CA LEU A 90 18.70 11.59 23.03
C LEU A 90 19.81 12.28 22.23
N ARG A 91 19.56 12.57 20.95
CA ARG A 91 20.49 13.31 20.09
C ARG A 91 20.68 14.76 20.53
N PHE A 92 19.64 15.44 21.01
CA PHE A 92 19.76 16.79 21.56
C PHE A 92 20.51 16.84 22.89
N LEU A 93 20.25 15.88 23.78
CA LEU A 93 20.93 15.79 25.07
C LEU A 93 22.42 15.44 24.94
N ASP A 94 22.76 14.63 23.93
CA ASP A 94 24.14 14.28 23.61
C ASP A 94 24.35 14.33 22.08
N PRO A 95 24.76 15.49 21.54
CA PRO A 95 25.00 15.67 20.11
C PRO A 95 26.09 14.74 19.56
N PHE A 96 26.98 14.22 20.40
CA PHE A 96 28.11 13.41 19.97
C PHE A 96 27.84 11.90 20.01
N ALA A 97 26.78 11.46 20.71
CA ALA A 97 26.37 10.07 20.81
C ALA A 97 26.29 9.37 19.44
N SER A 98 26.85 8.17 19.33
CA SER A 98 26.75 7.42 18.07
C SER A 98 25.33 6.86 17.86
N THR A 99 24.99 6.51 16.62
CA THR A 99 23.69 5.89 16.31
C THR A 99 23.54 4.54 17.02
N GLU A 100 24.64 3.82 17.23
CA GLU A 100 24.69 2.57 17.99
C GLU A 100 24.32 2.82 19.45
N VAL A 101 24.93 3.81 20.10
CA VAL A 101 24.67 4.15 21.51
C VAL A 101 23.21 4.55 21.71
N ILE A 102 22.66 5.38 20.82
CA ILE A 102 21.25 5.78 20.87
C ILE A 102 20.33 4.57 20.69
N SER A 103 20.64 3.69 19.72
CA SER A 103 19.85 2.47 19.50
C SER A 103 19.90 1.55 20.71
N GLN A 104 21.06 1.41 21.36
CA GLN A 104 21.24 0.56 22.53
C GLN A 104 20.43 1.08 23.72
N LYS A 105 20.48 2.39 24.01
CA LYS A 105 19.66 3.03 25.06
C LYS A 105 18.17 2.83 24.83
N LEU A 106 17.69 3.01 23.59
CA LEU A 106 16.29 2.80 23.25
C LEU A 106 15.85 1.34 23.46
N ASN A 107 16.68 0.39 23.06
CA ASN A 107 16.40 -1.04 23.27
C ASN A 107 16.36 -1.40 24.77
N GLN A 108 17.22 -0.80 25.60
CA GLN A 108 17.21 -0.99 27.06
C GLN A 108 15.93 -0.47 27.72
N ILE A 109 15.33 0.59 27.18
CA ILE A 109 14.08 1.20 27.67
C ILE A 109 12.84 0.51 27.05
N GLY A 110 13.04 -0.50 26.20
CA GLY A 110 11.98 -1.34 25.63
C GLY A 110 11.54 -0.93 24.21
N HIS A 111 12.14 0.11 23.62
CA HIS A 111 11.89 0.47 22.23
C HIS A 111 12.77 -0.36 21.29
N LYS A 112 12.18 -1.38 20.64
CA LYS A 112 12.89 -2.22 19.67
C LYS A 112 13.19 -1.45 18.38
N VAL A 113 14.38 -0.86 18.28
CA VAL A 113 14.79 0.00 17.16
C VAL A 113 16.16 -0.43 16.65
N SER A 114 16.28 -0.56 15.32
CA SER A 114 17.56 -0.85 14.66
C SER A 114 18.42 0.40 14.50
N ILE A 115 19.75 0.21 14.42
CA ILE A 115 20.71 1.30 14.16
C ILE A 115 20.32 2.11 12.91
N ARG A 116 19.96 1.42 11.82
CA ARG A 116 19.51 2.04 10.57
C ARG A 116 18.26 2.92 10.73
N SER A 117 17.34 2.55 11.63
CA SER A 117 16.14 3.34 11.90
C SER A 117 16.47 4.62 12.67
N VAL A 118 17.44 4.55 13.60
CA VAL A 118 17.96 5.71 14.33
C VAL A 118 18.68 6.66 13.37
N GLU A 119 19.61 6.13 12.56
CA GLU A 119 20.34 6.89 11.55
C GLU A 119 19.42 7.61 10.57
N ARG A 120 18.41 6.91 10.04
CA ARG A 120 17.43 7.49 9.13
C ARG A 120 16.66 8.64 9.78
N THR A 121 16.28 8.49 11.06
CA THR A 121 15.58 9.54 11.80
C THR A 121 16.49 10.76 12.00
N ILE A 122 17.76 10.57 12.35
CA ILE A 122 18.72 11.67 12.48
C ILE A 122 18.89 12.42 11.17
N THR A 123 18.99 11.70 10.04
CA THR A 123 19.13 12.31 8.71
C THR A 123 17.85 13.02 8.26
N GLU A 124 16.68 12.40 8.45
CA GLU A 124 15.38 13.00 8.09
C GLU A 124 15.10 14.31 8.83
N TYR A 125 15.61 14.45 10.06
CA TYR A 125 15.44 15.65 10.89
C TYR A 125 16.66 16.58 10.92
N GLY A 126 17.68 16.33 10.08
CA GLY A 126 18.86 17.19 10.00
C GLY A 126 19.74 17.23 11.26
N LEU A 127 19.64 16.23 12.14
CA LEU A 127 20.33 16.21 13.44
C LEU A 127 21.76 15.67 13.37
N GLN A 128 22.43 15.88 12.24
CA GLN A 128 23.80 15.43 12.04
C GLN A 128 24.76 16.37 12.76
N LYS A 129 25.93 15.85 13.16
CA LYS A 129 26.97 16.62 13.87
C LYS A 129 27.33 17.94 13.17
N LYS A 130 27.31 17.95 11.83
CA LYS A 130 27.63 19.13 10.99
C LYS A 130 26.56 20.23 10.99
N HIS A 131 25.38 19.96 11.53
CA HIS A 131 24.22 20.86 11.47
C HIS A 131 23.72 21.30 12.85
N MET A 132 24.29 20.77 13.94
CA MET A 132 23.88 21.12 15.29
C MET A 132 24.65 22.32 15.88
N PHE A 133 25.75 22.76 15.25
CA PHE A 133 26.54 23.94 15.63
C PHE A 133 27.21 24.55 14.40
#